data_AF-A0A1A9BG54-F1
#
_entry.id   AF-A0A1A9BG54-F1
#
_cell.length_a   1.000
_cell.length_b   1.000
_cell.length_c   1.000
_cell.angle_alpha   90.00
_cell.angle_beta   90.00
_cell.angle_gamma   90.00
#
_symmetry.space_group_name_H-M   'P 1'
#
loop_
_entity.id
_entity.type
_entity.pdbx_description
1 polymer ?
#
loop_
_entity_poly.entity_id
_entity_poly.type
_entity_poly.pdbx_seq_one_letter_code
_entity_poly.pdbx_strand_id
1 'polypeptide(L)'
;MTDQLTWIDRIIDVTGWRQEPEDGVGWEQVEAQLGVTLPTDFKELCRRFVPGAFYAYLDLFRPTDDHAQPLFRAWAHSRQWPSEPDFARLWAPYELYESDKGTGLIQWGSDQTEGEYYWLADRSVEPDRWPVVARWDGIEPWHQLDMSTAEFVYRVIADPEFKPFTVADPPRRPFYLPHWGPFPMSAEDWNALTDPNREG
;
A
#
# COMPACT_ATOMS: atom_id res chain seq x y z
N MET A 1 -30.21 3.74 9.67
CA MET A 1 -29.29 3.67 8.52
C MET A 1 -28.09 2.96 9.04
N THR A 2 -27.81 1.75 8.57
CA THR A 2 -26.65 0.99 9.02
C THR A 2 -25.44 1.65 8.39
N ASP A 3 -24.64 2.40 9.15
CA ASP A 3 -23.33 2.86 8.67
C ASP A 3 -22.53 1.61 8.28
N GLN A 4 -22.32 1.43 6.98
CA GLN A 4 -21.40 0.41 6.51
C GLN A 4 -20.00 0.89 6.89
N LEU A 5 -19.31 0.13 7.73
CA LEU A 5 -17.90 0.36 8.04
C LEU A 5 -17.10 0.48 6.75
N THR A 6 -16.31 1.55 6.65
CA THR A 6 -15.37 1.74 5.56
C THR A 6 -14.31 0.63 5.59
N TRP A 7 -13.59 0.42 4.49
CA TRP A 7 -12.47 -0.54 4.49
C TRP A 7 -11.40 -0.20 5.52
N ILE A 8 -11.16 1.09 5.77
CA ILE A 8 -10.20 1.56 6.78
C ILE A 8 -10.68 1.20 8.19
N ASP A 9 -11.98 1.37 8.49
CA ASP A 9 -12.55 0.95 9.77
C ASP A 9 -12.42 -0.56 9.97
N ARG A 10 -12.58 -1.35 8.90
CA ARG A 10 -12.38 -2.81 8.96
C ARG A 10 -10.92 -3.16 9.22
N ILE A 11 -9.96 -2.45 8.62
CA ILE A 11 -8.53 -2.65 8.90
C ILE A 11 -8.23 -2.31 10.37
N ILE A 12 -8.77 -1.21 10.89
CA ILE A 12 -8.64 -0.82 12.30
C ILE A 12 -9.19 -1.91 13.21
N ASP A 13 -10.37 -2.45 12.89
CA ASP A 13 -11.03 -3.50 13.69
C ASP A 13 -10.18 -4.78 13.75
N VAL A 14 -9.78 -5.33 12.59
CA VAL A 14 -9.01 -6.59 12.53
C VAL A 14 -7.62 -6.45 13.15
N THR A 15 -6.96 -5.31 12.98
CA THR A 15 -5.63 -5.05 13.58
C THR A 15 -5.71 -4.69 15.05
N GLY A 16 -6.83 -4.12 15.52
CA GLY A 16 -6.94 -3.52 16.85
C GLY A 16 -6.14 -2.23 17.01
N TRP A 17 -5.74 -1.57 15.92
CA TRP A 17 -4.95 -0.34 15.95
C TRP A 17 -5.73 0.82 16.57
N ARG A 18 -5.10 1.59 17.48
CA ARG A 18 -5.80 2.63 18.28
C ARG A 18 -5.03 3.95 18.43
N GLN A 19 -4.00 4.19 17.63
CA GLN A 19 -3.28 5.47 17.72
C GLN A 19 -4.09 6.61 17.13
N GLU A 20 -3.85 7.81 17.65
CA GLU A 20 -4.39 9.04 17.09
C GLU A 20 -3.83 9.25 15.67
N PRO A 21 -4.66 9.74 14.74
CA PRO A 21 -4.19 10.01 13.38
C PRO A 21 -3.13 11.11 13.36
N GLU A 22 -2.19 11.01 12.43
CA GLU A 22 -1.23 12.09 12.16
C GLU A 22 -1.82 13.13 11.20
N ASP A 23 -1.32 14.36 11.26
CA ASP A 23 -1.66 15.35 10.24
C ASP A 23 -0.98 14.95 8.92
N GLY A 24 -1.77 14.87 7.84
CA GLY A 24 -1.33 14.40 6.52
C GLY A 24 -0.43 15.41 5.79
N VAL A 25 0.79 15.62 6.29
CA VAL A 25 1.74 16.59 5.73
C VAL A 25 2.44 16.02 4.48
N GLY A 26 2.64 16.86 3.46
CA GLY A 26 3.50 16.55 2.31
C GLY A 26 2.79 16.03 1.06
N TRP A 27 1.51 15.62 1.15
CA TRP A 27 0.75 15.13 -0.01
C TRP A 27 0.62 16.18 -1.13
N GLU A 28 0.41 17.45 -0.77
CA GLU A 28 0.30 18.55 -1.75
C GLU A 28 1.54 18.65 -2.65
N GLN A 29 2.74 18.43 -2.08
CA GLN A 29 3.98 18.47 -2.85
C GLN A 29 4.11 17.26 -3.79
N VAL A 30 3.70 16.07 -3.34
CA VAL A 30 3.69 14.85 -4.16
C VAL A 30 2.71 15.00 -5.32
N GLU A 31 1.48 15.44 -5.04
CA GLU A 31 0.44 15.66 -6.05
C GLU A 31 0.84 16.73 -7.07
N ALA A 32 1.46 17.83 -6.62
CA ALA A 32 1.97 18.87 -7.51
C ALA A 32 3.05 18.35 -8.47
N GLN A 33 3.91 17.42 -8.01
CA GLN A 33 4.97 16.84 -8.84
C GLN A 33 4.46 15.78 -9.81
N LEU A 34 3.47 14.98 -9.39
CA LEU A 34 2.78 14.01 -10.26
C LEU A 34 1.81 14.71 -11.24
N GLY A 35 1.35 15.92 -10.90
CA GLY A 35 0.34 16.64 -11.67
C GLY A 35 -1.07 16.04 -11.55
N VAL A 36 -1.30 15.18 -10.56
CA VAL A 36 -2.59 14.54 -10.27
C VAL A 36 -2.80 14.49 -8.77
N THR A 37 -4.07 14.56 -8.36
CA THR A 37 -4.45 14.19 -7.00
C THR A 37 -4.38 12.66 -6.84
N LEU A 38 -4.08 12.20 -5.63
CA LEU A 38 -4.01 10.78 -5.30
C LEU A 38 -5.32 10.29 -4.66
N PRO A 39 -5.58 8.97 -4.65
CA PRO A 39 -6.75 8.39 -4.01
C PRO A 39 -6.90 8.87 -2.55
N THR A 40 -8.10 9.31 -2.20
CA THR A 40 -8.48 9.81 -0.89
C THR A 40 -8.34 8.73 0.17
N ASP A 41 -8.71 7.49 -0.16
CA ASP A 41 -8.63 6.36 0.76
C ASP A 41 -7.19 6.03 1.17
N PHE A 42 -6.24 6.18 0.25
CA PHE A 42 -4.81 6.00 0.54
C PHE A 42 -4.24 7.09 1.44
N LYS A 43 -4.60 8.36 1.18
CA LYS A 43 -4.20 9.47 2.05
C LYS A 43 -4.78 9.30 3.45
N GLU A 44 -6.04 8.85 3.56
CA GLU A 44 -6.68 8.54 4.83
C GLU A 44 -6.04 7.33 5.52
N LEU A 45 -5.70 6.26 4.79
CA LEU A 45 -4.93 5.14 5.34
C LEU A 45 -3.62 5.61 5.97
N CYS A 46 -2.82 6.38 5.23
CA CYS A 46 -1.57 6.92 5.74
C CYS A 46 -1.75 7.85 6.94
N ARG A 47 -2.90 8.54 7.02
CA ARG A 47 -3.25 9.41 8.15
C ARG A 47 -3.58 8.62 9.41
N ARG A 48 -4.33 7.50 9.26
CA ARG A 48 -4.79 6.64 10.37
C ARG A 48 -3.72 5.67 10.85
N PHE A 49 -2.80 5.29 9.96
CA PHE A 49 -1.69 4.39 10.23
C PHE A 49 -0.38 5.17 10.05
N VAL A 50 0.24 5.53 11.16
CA VAL A 50 1.56 6.18 11.23
C VAL A 50 2.63 5.36 10.50
N PRO A 51 3.78 5.90 10.04
CA PRO A 51 4.85 5.14 9.40
C PRO A 51 5.13 3.75 10.01
N GLY A 52 5.06 2.72 9.17
CA GLY A 52 5.02 1.32 9.58
C GLY A 52 4.45 0.39 8.51
N ALA A 53 4.37 -0.89 8.87
CA ALA A 53 3.97 -1.98 8.00
C ALA A 53 2.75 -2.75 8.54
N PHE A 54 1.85 -3.14 7.63
CA PHE A 54 0.78 -4.09 7.94
C PHE A 54 1.36 -5.51 8.00
N TYR A 55 1.09 -6.22 9.09
CA TYR A 55 1.61 -7.57 9.34
C TYR A 55 3.14 -7.67 9.29
N ALA A 56 3.86 -6.54 9.47
CA ALA A 56 5.29 -6.43 9.16
C ALA A 56 5.65 -6.90 7.73
N TYR A 57 4.69 -6.84 6.81
CA TYR A 57 4.76 -7.39 5.47
C TYR A 57 4.55 -6.32 4.40
N LEU A 58 3.45 -5.56 4.47
CA LEU A 58 3.08 -4.57 3.44
C LEU A 58 3.35 -3.15 3.95
N ASP A 59 4.13 -2.40 3.17
CA ASP A 59 4.49 -1.01 3.41
C ASP A 59 3.76 -0.06 2.47
N LEU A 60 3.36 1.10 3.01
CA LEU A 60 2.76 2.19 2.23
C LEU A 60 3.82 3.26 1.94
N PHE A 61 3.91 3.69 0.68
CA PHE A 61 4.82 4.74 0.27
C PHE A 61 4.25 6.11 0.61
N ARG A 62 4.86 6.77 1.59
CA ARG A 62 4.42 8.08 2.12
C ARG A 62 5.14 9.24 1.43
N PRO A 63 4.69 10.50 1.59
CA PRO A 63 5.36 11.68 1.03
C PRO A 63 6.77 11.83 1.57
N THR A 64 6.91 11.56 2.86
CA THR A 64 8.16 11.54 3.61
C THR A 64 8.16 10.31 4.49
N ASP A 65 9.18 9.47 4.33
CA ASP A 65 9.47 8.36 5.22
C ASP A 65 10.99 8.21 5.23
N ASP A 66 11.60 8.31 6.42
CA ASP A 66 13.04 8.13 6.59
C ASP A 66 13.42 6.64 6.67
N HIS A 67 12.43 5.75 6.80
CA HIS A 67 12.60 4.32 7.02
C HIS A 67 12.12 3.46 5.83
N ALA A 68 11.22 3.98 5.00
CA ALA A 68 10.81 3.37 3.73
C ALA A 68 11.16 4.27 2.54
N GLN A 69 11.06 3.76 1.30
CA GLN A 69 11.20 4.63 0.14
C GLN A 69 10.00 5.61 0.06
N PRO A 70 10.23 6.93 0.08
CA PRO A 70 9.15 7.89 -0.16
C PRO A 70 8.55 7.70 -1.54
N LEU A 71 7.23 7.88 -1.68
CA LEU A 71 6.50 7.66 -2.94
C LEU A 71 7.13 8.40 -4.12
N PHE A 72 7.45 9.67 -3.91
CA PHE A 72 8.10 10.46 -4.95
C PHE A 72 9.48 9.92 -5.32
N ARG A 73 10.27 9.42 -4.36
CA ARG A 73 11.57 8.82 -4.66
C ARG A 73 11.42 7.49 -5.40
N ALA A 74 10.45 6.66 -5.04
CA ALA A 74 10.15 5.42 -5.76
C ALA A 74 9.73 5.72 -7.21
N TRP A 75 8.87 6.71 -7.41
CA TRP A 75 8.50 7.19 -8.74
C TRP A 75 9.69 7.79 -9.52
N ALA A 76 10.48 8.68 -8.91
CA ALA A 76 11.63 9.28 -9.55
C ALA A 76 12.73 8.26 -9.87
N HIS A 77 12.94 7.28 -9.00
CA HIS A 77 13.89 6.18 -9.21
C HIS A 77 13.43 5.28 -10.35
N SER A 78 12.16 4.85 -10.37
CA SER A 78 11.62 4.04 -11.46
C SER A 78 11.69 4.73 -12.82
N ARG A 79 11.74 6.06 -12.89
CA ARG A 79 11.97 6.83 -14.13
C ARG A 79 13.43 6.96 -14.58
N GLN A 80 14.42 6.55 -13.79
CA GLN A 80 15.84 6.63 -14.20
C GLN A 80 16.26 5.46 -15.09
N TRP A 81 15.60 4.31 -14.95
CA TRP A 81 15.89 3.06 -15.66
C TRP A 81 15.24 2.89 -17.06
N PRO A 82 14.06 3.46 -17.38
CA PRO A 82 13.35 3.24 -18.66
C PRO A 82 14.01 3.87 -19.89
N SER A 83 15.12 4.60 -19.74
CA SER A 83 15.92 5.10 -20.87
C SER A 83 16.48 3.97 -21.74
N GLU A 84 16.56 2.76 -21.18
CA GLU A 84 17.03 1.55 -21.84
C GLU A 84 15.83 0.63 -22.19
N PRO A 85 15.64 0.23 -23.47
CA PRO A 85 14.47 -0.52 -23.94
C PRO A 85 14.17 -1.83 -23.18
N ASP A 86 15.19 -2.46 -22.60
CA ASP A 86 15.04 -3.70 -21.84
C ASP A 86 14.40 -3.48 -20.46
N PHE A 87 14.51 -2.28 -19.88
CA PHE A 87 13.90 -1.96 -18.59
C PHE A 87 12.44 -1.56 -18.71
N ALA A 88 12.02 -0.94 -19.81
CA ALA A 88 10.60 -0.65 -20.06
C ALA A 88 9.74 -1.94 -20.10
N ARG A 89 10.34 -3.07 -20.51
CA ARG A 89 9.68 -4.39 -20.49
C ARG A 89 9.33 -4.88 -19.09
N LEU A 90 9.97 -4.36 -18.04
CA LEU A 90 9.69 -4.75 -16.66
C LEU A 90 8.26 -4.38 -16.23
N TRP A 91 7.67 -3.35 -16.85
CA TRP A 91 6.29 -2.91 -16.56
C TRP A 91 5.26 -3.33 -17.61
N ALA A 92 5.69 -3.95 -18.71
CA ALA A 92 4.79 -4.40 -19.75
C ALA A 92 3.70 -5.36 -19.17
N PRO A 93 2.43 -5.25 -19.61
CA PRO A 93 1.93 -4.43 -20.71
C PRO A 93 1.63 -2.96 -20.35
N TYR A 94 1.90 -2.56 -19.11
CA TYR A 94 1.71 -1.18 -18.65
C TYR A 94 2.95 -0.32 -18.90
N GLU A 95 2.77 0.99 -18.69
CA GLU A 95 3.86 1.97 -18.65
C GLU A 95 3.85 2.68 -17.31
N LEU A 96 5.01 3.17 -16.87
CA LEU A 96 5.09 4.07 -15.71
C LEU A 96 4.35 5.37 -16.02
N TYR A 97 3.69 5.92 -15.00
CA TYR A 97 2.94 7.16 -15.13
C TYR A 97 3.86 8.34 -15.45
N GLU A 98 3.53 9.06 -16.52
CA GLU A 98 4.12 10.33 -16.90
C GLU A 98 3.02 11.37 -17.05
N SER A 99 3.26 12.57 -16.50
CA SER A 99 2.24 13.62 -16.42
C SER A 99 1.79 14.14 -17.79
N ASP A 100 2.63 14.01 -18.81
CA ASP A 100 2.35 14.35 -20.21
C ASP A 100 1.53 13.28 -20.94
N LYS A 101 1.74 11.99 -20.62
CA LYS A 101 0.96 10.86 -21.17
C LYS A 101 -0.45 10.78 -20.59
N GLY A 102 -0.60 11.19 -19.33
CA GLY A 102 -1.89 11.24 -18.64
C GLY A 102 -2.43 9.89 -18.15
N THR A 103 -1.72 8.79 -18.38
CA THR A 103 -2.03 7.48 -17.80
C THR A 103 -0.75 6.69 -17.51
N GLY A 104 -0.81 5.74 -16.58
CA GLY A 104 0.27 4.81 -16.27
C GLY A 104 0.33 4.41 -14.80
N LEU A 105 1.33 3.60 -14.45
CA LEU A 105 1.52 3.06 -13.11
C LEU A 105 2.20 4.06 -12.17
N ILE A 106 1.59 4.26 -11.00
CA ILE A 106 2.19 4.98 -9.87
C ILE A 106 2.30 3.98 -8.71
N GLN A 107 3.52 3.66 -8.28
CA GLN A 107 3.74 2.72 -7.17
C GLN A 107 3.33 3.37 -5.85
N TRP A 108 2.54 2.67 -5.05
CA TRP A 108 2.06 3.15 -3.76
C TRP A 108 2.45 2.25 -2.59
N GLY A 109 2.92 1.05 -2.87
CA GLY A 109 3.39 0.13 -1.84
C GLY A 109 4.22 -1.01 -2.40
N SER A 110 4.82 -1.73 -1.47
CA SER A 110 5.53 -2.98 -1.72
C SER A 110 5.36 -3.90 -0.51
N ASP A 111 5.79 -5.14 -0.66
CA ASP A 111 5.94 -6.05 0.47
C ASP A 111 7.38 -6.52 0.70
N GLN A 112 7.59 -7.25 1.80
CA GLN A 112 8.91 -7.78 2.19
C GLN A 112 9.42 -8.94 1.32
N THR A 113 8.61 -9.46 0.41
CA THR A 113 8.98 -10.61 -0.43
C THR A 113 9.47 -10.22 -1.81
N GLU A 114 8.80 -9.26 -2.46
CA GLU A 114 9.10 -8.66 -3.78
C GLU A 114 7.81 -8.14 -4.46
N GLY A 115 6.65 -8.18 -3.78
CA GLY A 115 5.42 -7.73 -4.37
C GLY A 115 5.39 -6.22 -4.52
N GLU A 116 4.79 -5.79 -5.62
CA GLU A 116 4.75 -4.41 -6.05
C GLU A 116 3.32 -3.99 -6.35
N TYR A 117 2.92 -2.86 -5.76
CA TYR A 117 1.55 -2.41 -5.77
C TYR A 117 1.45 -1.01 -6.35
N TYR A 118 0.64 -0.88 -7.39
CA TYR A 118 0.50 0.32 -8.21
C TYR A 118 -0.95 0.75 -8.32
N TRP A 119 -1.17 2.03 -8.59
CA TRP A 119 -2.41 2.51 -9.19
C TRP A 119 -2.21 2.59 -10.69
N LEU A 120 -3.21 2.17 -11.46
CA LEU A 120 -3.28 2.55 -12.87
C LEU A 120 -3.94 3.91 -12.97
N ALA A 121 -3.12 4.97 -12.88
CA ALA A 121 -3.60 6.33 -12.93
C ALA A 121 -4.09 6.69 -14.33
N ASP A 122 -5.17 7.48 -14.38
CA ASP A 122 -5.70 8.09 -15.60
C ASP A 122 -6.26 9.47 -15.24
N ARG A 123 -5.73 10.53 -15.85
CA ARG A 123 -6.13 11.93 -15.59
C ARG A 123 -7.58 12.23 -15.97
N SER A 124 -8.20 11.38 -16.80
CA SER A 124 -9.60 11.49 -17.19
C SER A 124 -10.56 10.81 -16.20
N VAL A 125 -10.03 10.08 -15.22
CA VAL A 125 -10.80 9.32 -14.22
C VAL A 125 -10.51 9.89 -12.83
N GLU A 126 -11.54 9.97 -11.99
CA GLU A 126 -11.38 10.36 -10.58
C GLU A 126 -10.41 9.39 -9.87
N PRO A 127 -9.42 9.89 -9.09
CA PRO A 127 -8.40 9.03 -8.48
C PRO A 127 -8.95 7.89 -7.62
N ASP A 128 -10.06 8.12 -6.92
CA ASP A 128 -10.73 7.11 -6.08
C ASP A 128 -11.29 5.93 -6.89
N ARG A 129 -11.26 6.03 -8.23
CA ARG A 129 -11.71 4.99 -9.17
C ARG A 129 -10.56 4.37 -9.96
N TRP A 130 -9.31 4.75 -9.70
CA TRP A 130 -8.17 4.09 -10.32
C TRP A 130 -8.05 2.66 -9.78
N PRO A 131 -7.93 1.64 -10.64
CA PRO A 131 -7.77 0.28 -10.17
C PRO A 131 -6.38 0.07 -9.59
N VAL A 132 -6.27 -0.88 -8.65
CA VAL A 132 -4.99 -1.39 -8.17
C VAL A 132 -4.43 -2.34 -9.23
N VAL A 133 -3.15 -2.18 -9.56
CA VAL A 133 -2.38 -3.13 -10.37
C VAL A 133 -1.28 -3.69 -9.49
N ALA A 134 -1.25 -5.02 -9.34
CA ALA A 134 -0.35 -5.69 -8.41
C ALA A 134 0.34 -6.88 -9.08
N ARG A 135 1.56 -7.16 -8.63
CA ARG A 135 2.25 -8.44 -8.87
C ARG A 135 2.94 -8.87 -7.59
N TRP A 136 3.01 -10.17 -7.33
CA TRP A 136 3.65 -10.67 -6.11
C TRP A 136 5.16 -10.86 -6.26
N ASP A 137 5.64 -11.02 -7.50
CA ASP A 137 7.05 -11.17 -7.87
C ASP A 137 7.23 -10.56 -9.28
N GLY A 138 8.40 -10.02 -9.58
CA GLY A 138 8.76 -9.43 -10.87
C GLY A 138 8.64 -10.35 -12.09
N ILE A 139 8.54 -11.68 -11.89
CA ILE A 139 8.31 -12.66 -12.96
C ILE A 139 6.84 -13.07 -13.14
N GLU A 140 5.98 -12.74 -12.18
CA GLU A 140 4.58 -13.19 -12.14
C GLU A 140 3.66 -12.24 -12.92
N PRO A 141 2.49 -12.71 -13.40
CA PRO A 141 1.61 -11.88 -14.20
C PRO A 141 1.03 -10.73 -13.36
N TRP A 142 0.79 -9.61 -14.04
CA TRP A 142 0.07 -8.50 -13.45
C TRP A 142 -1.40 -8.85 -13.18
N HIS A 143 -1.90 -8.38 -12.04
CA HIS A 143 -3.30 -8.46 -11.66
C HIS A 143 -3.88 -7.04 -11.58
N GLN A 144 -4.84 -6.75 -12.44
CA GLN A 144 -5.65 -5.53 -12.33
C GLN A 144 -6.91 -5.81 -11.52
N LEU A 145 -7.10 -5.04 -10.47
CA LEU A 145 -8.10 -5.23 -9.43
C LEU A 145 -8.93 -3.95 -9.31
N ASP A 146 -10.22 -4.05 -9.64
CA ASP A 146 -11.17 -2.95 -9.52
C ASP A 146 -11.62 -2.79 -8.06
N MET A 147 -10.73 -2.22 -7.25
CA MET A 147 -10.92 -2.00 -5.81
C MET A 147 -10.08 -0.83 -5.33
N SER A 148 -10.45 -0.28 -4.17
CA SER A 148 -9.70 0.80 -3.54
C SER A 148 -8.40 0.28 -2.89
N THR A 149 -7.48 1.17 -2.54
CA THR A 149 -6.24 0.80 -1.85
C THR A 149 -6.53 0.20 -0.47
N ALA A 150 -7.48 0.78 0.26
CA ALA A 150 -7.93 0.26 1.55
C ALA A 150 -8.59 -1.12 1.44
N GLU A 151 -9.35 -1.37 0.39
CA GLU A 151 -9.88 -2.72 0.15
C GLU A 151 -8.76 -3.74 -0.08
N PHE A 152 -7.79 -3.39 -0.93
CA PHE A 152 -6.65 -4.25 -1.21
C PHE A 152 -5.87 -4.60 0.08
N VAL A 153 -5.50 -3.59 0.88
CA VAL A 153 -4.78 -3.80 2.15
C VAL A 153 -5.58 -4.68 3.10
N TYR A 154 -6.90 -4.45 3.23
CA TYR A 154 -7.76 -5.31 4.06
C TYR A 154 -7.70 -6.76 3.59
N ARG A 155 -7.86 -7.01 2.29
CA ARG A 155 -7.86 -8.37 1.74
C ARG A 155 -6.50 -9.05 1.93
N VAL A 156 -5.39 -8.33 1.76
CA VAL A 156 -4.04 -8.87 2.02
C VAL A 156 -3.90 -9.40 3.45
N ILE A 157 -4.43 -8.69 4.45
CA ILE A 157 -4.22 -9.06 5.85
C ILE A 157 -5.33 -9.90 6.47
N ALA A 158 -6.54 -9.92 5.88
CA ALA A 158 -7.71 -10.51 6.50
C ALA A 158 -8.52 -11.47 5.61
N ASP A 159 -8.23 -11.56 4.30
CA ASP A 159 -8.94 -12.47 3.39
C ASP A 159 -8.00 -13.62 2.96
N PRO A 160 -8.14 -14.85 3.51
CA PRO A 160 -7.27 -15.97 3.17
C PRO A 160 -7.43 -16.45 1.72
N GLU A 161 -8.51 -16.08 1.04
CA GLU A 161 -8.78 -16.44 -0.35
C GLU A 161 -8.18 -15.42 -1.34
N PHE A 162 -7.66 -14.28 -0.86
CA PHE A 162 -7.05 -13.24 -1.69
C PHE A 162 -5.63 -13.58 -2.14
N LYS A 163 -5.49 -14.75 -2.78
CA LYS A 163 -4.25 -15.21 -3.40
C LYS A 163 -3.98 -14.43 -4.69
N PRO A 164 -2.70 -14.21 -5.05
CA PRO A 164 -1.49 -14.65 -4.35
C PRO A 164 -1.02 -13.73 -3.22
N PHE A 165 -1.67 -12.58 -3.01
CA PHE A 165 -1.15 -11.49 -2.16
C PHE A 165 -1.34 -11.69 -0.65
N THR A 166 -2.31 -12.51 -0.24
CA THR A 166 -2.72 -12.57 1.16
C THR A 166 -1.72 -13.27 2.08
N VAL A 167 -1.45 -12.61 3.21
CA VAL A 167 -0.76 -13.15 4.38
C VAL A 167 -1.73 -13.50 5.51
N ALA A 168 -3.05 -13.38 5.26
CA ALA A 168 -4.07 -13.74 6.23
C ALA A 168 -3.96 -15.22 6.60
N ASP A 169 -3.82 -15.49 7.88
CA ASP A 169 -3.82 -16.82 8.48
C ASP A 169 -4.97 -16.86 9.51
N PRO A 170 -6.11 -17.53 9.25
CA PRO A 170 -7.31 -17.44 10.09
C PRO A 170 -7.13 -17.65 11.61
N PRO A 171 -6.22 -18.53 12.08
CA PRO A 171 -5.92 -18.67 13.52
C PRO A 171 -5.16 -17.48 14.13
N ARG A 172 -4.65 -16.56 13.30
CA ARG A 172 -3.82 -15.42 13.70
C ARG A 172 -4.57 -14.11 13.53
N ARG A 173 -4.33 -13.19 14.47
CA ARG A 173 -4.82 -11.82 14.36
C ARG A 173 -3.88 -10.97 13.50
N PRO A 174 -4.41 -10.15 12.57
CA PRO A 174 -3.63 -9.13 11.90
C PRO A 174 -3.09 -8.09 12.89
N PHE A 175 -2.01 -7.41 12.51
CA PHE A 175 -1.43 -6.34 13.32
C PHE A 175 -0.82 -5.25 12.44
N TYR A 176 -0.59 -4.11 13.05
CA TYR A 176 0.18 -3.02 12.46
C TYR A 176 1.46 -2.80 13.28
N LEU A 177 2.60 -2.69 12.61
CA LEU A 177 3.90 -2.48 13.26
C LEU A 177 4.47 -1.11 12.87
N PRO A 178 4.41 -0.09 13.75
CA PRO A 178 5.00 1.21 13.48
C PRO A 178 6.54 1.12 13.49
N HIS A 179 7.22 1.89 12.64
CA HIS A 179 8.68 1.85 12.48
C HIS A 179 9.46 2.21 13.76
N TRP A 180 8.88 3.05 14.62
CA TRP A 180 9.45 3.43 15.92
C TRP A 180 8.90 2.63 17.11
N GLY A 181 8.03 1.65 16.86
CA GLY A 181 7.55 0.74 17.89
C GLY A 181 8.65 -0.22 18.37
N PRO A 182 8.44 -0.93 19.49
CA PRO A 182 9.35 -2.00 19.89
C PRO A 182 9.39 -3.07 18.80
N PHE A 183 10.56 -3.26 18.19
CA PHE A 183 10.75 -4.30 17.19
C PHE A 183 10.74 -5.68 17.86
N PRO A 184 9.97 -6.67 17.36
CA PRO A 184 9.97 -8.02 17.90
C PRO A 184 11.35 -8.67 17.78
N MET A 185 11.94 -9.10 18.90
CA MET A 185 13.31 -9.64 18.94
C MET A 185 13.34 -11.17 19.02
N SER A 186 12.18 -11.81 19.20
CA SER A 186 12.04 -13.25 19.36
C SER A 186 10.80 -13.81 18.66
N ALA A 187 10.76 -15.12 18.45
CA ALA A 187 9.56 -15.78 17.91
C ALA A 187 8.35 -15.64 18.85
N GLU A 188 8.58 -15.53 20.16
CA GLU A 188 7.53 -15.29 21.15
C GLU A 188 6.89 -13.91 20.97
N ASP A 189 7.70 -12.86 20.74
CA ASP A 189 7.20 -11.51 20.45
C ASP A 189 6.34 -11.50 19.17
N TRP A 190 6.80 -12.19 18.11
CA TRP A 190 6.04 -12.34 16.87
C TRP A 190 4.71 -13.10 17.07
N ASN A 191 4.72 -14.16 17.87
CA ASN A 191 3.51 -14.91 18.19
C ASN A 191 2.54 -14.06 19.01
N ALA A 192 3.02 -13.25 19.95
CA ALA A 192 2.19 -12.34 20.73
C ALA A 192 1.49 -11.28 19.87
N LEU A 193 2.16 -10.78 18.81
CA LEU A 193 1.54 -9.86 17.86
C LEU A 193 0.42 -10.48 17.02
N THR A 194 0.41 -11.81 16.90
CA THR A 194 -0.56 -12.54 16.09
C THR A 194 -1.58 -13.32 16.94
N ASP A 195 -1.54 -13.16 18.27
CA ASP A 195 -2.49 -13.83 19.17
C ASP A 195 -3.93 -13.35 18.89
N PRO A 196 -4.88 -14.26 18.59
CA PRO A 196 -6.29 -13.93 18.41
C PRO A 196 -6.91 -13.23 19.62
N ASN A 197 -6.37 -13.44 20.82
CA ASN A 197 -6.84 -12.86 22.07
C ASN A 197 -6.02 -11.65 22.52
N ARG A 198 -5.10 -11.13 21.70
CA ARG A 198 -4.33 -9.92 22.05
C ARG A 198 -5.28 -8.79 22.45
N GLU A 199 -5.14 -8.25 23.65
CA GLU A 199 -5.82 -7.01 24.04
C GLU A 199 -5.11 -5.81 23.38
N GLY A 200 -5.91 -4.91 22.77
CA GLY A 200 -5.42 -3.73 22.05
C GLY A 200 -5.29 -2.50 22.93
#